data_AF-A0A542UYZ4-F1
#
_entry.id   AF-A0A542UYZ4-F1
#
_cell.length_a   1.000
_cell.length_b   1.000
_cell.length_c   1.000
_cell.angle_alpha   90.00
_cell.angle_beta   90.00
_cell.angle_gamma   90.00
#
_symmetry.space_group_name_H-M   'P 1'
#
loop_
_entity.id
_entity.type
_entity.pdbx_description
1 polymer ?
#
loop_
_entity_poly.entity_id
_entity_poly.type
_entity_poly.pdbx_seq_one_letter_code
_entity_poly.pdbx_strand_id
1 'polypeptide(L)'
;MSRRAPALPFLDPVPVDAEQRATTHMAAALLLAYPDEGHADVLAGVRDALPTLPAAVRDALDRHVGTVDGWDLAQRQTHYVETFDLRRRCALHLSYYSAGDTRRRGMALVTFVEAFRACGWQPPDDELPDHLPAVLELSARDRGEVPALLLGAHREGVEVLRSALHALTSPYAHVLDAVCRTLPPVDARAAARFADLVAAGPPQETVGLASPLLPFPTVRPSEVPA
;
A
#
# COMPACT_ATOMS: atom_id res chain seq x y z
N MET A 1 -18.51 6.49 15.98
CA MET A 1 -18.17 5.15 16.51
C MET A 1 -17.70 4.29 15.35
N SER A 2 -16.38 4.17 15.14
CA SER A 2 -15.82 3.38 14.02
C SER A 2 -16.01 1.88 14.32
N ARG A 3 -16.89 1.21 13.56
CA ARG A 3 -17.00 -0.25 13.59
C ARG A 3 -15.64 -0.85 13.27
N ARG A 4 -15.18 -1.77 14.11
CA ARG A 4 -13.96 -2.56 13.89
C ARG A 4 -14.18 -3.39 12.62
N ALA A 5 -13.34 -3.23 11.61
CA ALA A 5 -13.41 -4.08 10.42
C ALA A 5 -13.07 -5.52 10.86
N PRO A 6 -13.89 -6.53 10.52
CA PRO A 6 -13.56 -7.91 10.84
C PRO A 6 -12.28 -8.32 10.10
N ALA A 7 -11.41 -9.09 10.77
CA ALA A 7 -10.24 -9.69 10.14
C ALA A 7 -10.71 -10.65 9.04
N LEU A 8 -10.30 -10.40 7.80
CA LEU A 8 -10.60 -11.32 6.70
C LEU A 8 -9.75 -12.58 6.80
N PRO A 9 -10.27 -13.74 6.35
CA PRO A 9 -9.45 -14.92 6.16
C PRO A 9 -8.35 -14.62 5.11
N PHE A 10 -7.17 -15.22 5.30
CA PHE A 10 -6.11 -15.19 4.29
C PHE A 10 -6.54 -15.98 3.06
N LEU A 11 -6.14 -15.50 1.87
CA LEU A 11 -6.43 -16.17 0.62
C LEU A 11 -5.42 -17.29 0.37
N ASP A 12 -5.90 -18.39 -0.19
CA ASP A 12 -5.04 -19.47 -0.67
C ASP A 12 -4.19 -18.98 -1.87
N PRO A 13 -2.86 -19.18 -1.83
CA PRO A 13 -2.00 -18.87 -2.96
C PRO A 13 -2.35 -19.68 -4.20
N VAL A 14 -2.17 -19.05 -5.36
CA VAL A 14 -2.35 -19.66 -6.67
C VAL A 14 -0.97 -19.89 -7.27
N PRO A 15 -0.69 -21.07 -7.86
CA PRO A 15 0.54 -21.27 -8.61
C PRO A 15 0.62 -20.27 -9.76
N VAL A 16 1.67 -19.45 -9.76
CA VAL A 16 2.01 -18.49 -10.82
C VAL A 16 3.47 -18.64 -11.18
N ASP A 17 3.78 -18.57 -12.46
CA ASP A 17 5.16 -18.41 -12.92
C ASP A 17 5.68 -16.98 -12.68
N ALA A 18 6.95 -16.74 -13.01
CA ALA A 18 7.58 -15.44 -12.80
C ALA A 18 6.99 -14.33 -13.68
N GLU A 19 6.47 -14.67 -14.86
CA GLU A 19 5.87 -13.71 -15.80
C GLU A 19 4.47 -13.32 -15.34
N GLN A 20 3.63 -14.28 -14.99
CA GLN A 20 2.30 -14.06 -14.42
C GLN A 20 2.35 -13.24 -13.13
N ARG A 21 3.34 -13.53 -12.26
CA ARG A 21 3.58 -12.73 -11.05
C ARG A 21 3.94 -11.29 -11.40
N ALA A 22 4.88 -11.09 -12.33
CA ALA A 22 5.30 -9.77 -12.76
C ALA A 22 4.13 -8.97 -13.38
N THR A 23 3.36 -9.60 -14.26
CA THR A 23 2.15 -9.01 -14.87
C THR A 23 1.12 -8.62 -13.82
N THR A 24 0.86 -9.50 -12.83
CA THR A 24 -0.08 -9.20 -11.74
C THR A 24 0.40 -8.01 -10.91
N HIS A 25 1.68 -7.99 -10.53
CA HIS A 25 2.23 -6.92 -9.70
C HIS A 25 2.31 -5.59 -10.46
N MET A 26 2.64 -5.59 -11.76
CA MET A 26 2.61 -4.38 -12.58
C MET A 26 1.19 -3.85 -12.75
N ALA A 27 0.23 -4.72 -13.07
CA ALA A 27 -1.18 -4.34 -13.14
C ALA A 27 -1.66 -3.73 -11.82
N ALA A 28 -1.34 -4.36 -10.69
CA ALA A 28 -1.69 -3.85 -9.38
C ALA A 28 -1.01 -2.50 -9.05
N ALA A 29 0.26 -2.33 -9.41
CA ALA A 29 0.97 -1.06 -9.23
C ALA A 29 0.29 0.08 -9.98
N LEU A 30 -0.06 -0.13 -11.25
CA LEU A 30 -0.72 0.86 -12.08
C LEU A 30 -2.16 1.16 -11.62
N LEU A 31 -2.92 0.14 -11.21
CA LEU A 31 -4.29 0.31 -10.71
C LEU A 31 -4.36 0.97 -9.33
N LEU A 32 -3.29 0.88 -8.53
CA LEU A 32 -3.18 1.53 -7.22
C LEU A 32 -2.50 2.91 -7.29
N ALA A 33 -2.05 3.36 -8.47
CA ALA A 33 -1.57 4.71 -8.66
C ALA A 33 -2.73 5.70 -8.78
N TYR A 34 -2.46 6.97 -8.49
CA TYR A 34 -3.46 8.03 -8.65
C TYR A 34 -3.96 8.09 -10.11
N PRO A 35 -5.28 8.10 -10.36
CA PRO A 35 -5.81 8.09 -11.72
C PRO A 35 -5.62 9.46 -12.39
N ASP A 36 -4.81 9.49 -13.44
CA ASP A 36 -4.59 10.63 -14.33
C ASP A 36 -5.31 10.45 -15.68
N GLU A 37 -5.03 11.34 -16.63
CA GLU A 37 -5.61 11.29 -17.98
C GLU A 37 -5.30 9.97 -18.73
N GLY A 38 -4.18 9.32 -18.41
CA GLY A 38 -3.75 8.05 -19.01
C GLY A 38 -4.37 6.81 -18.34
N HIS A 39 -5.16 6.97 -17.28
CA HIS A 39 -5.72 5.84 -16.54
C HIS A 39 -6.65 4.96 -17.39
N ALA A 40 -7.30 5.51 -18.43
CA ALA A 40 -8.10 4.71 -19.35
C ALA A 40 -7.24 3.71 -20.15
N ASP A 41 -6.04 4.13 -20.57
CA ASP A 41 -5.08 3.28 -21.28
C ASP A 41 -4.51 2.20 -20.35
N VAL A 42 -4.30 2.54 -19.07
CA VAL A 42 -3.95 1.57 -18.03
C VAL A 42 -5.02 0.47 -17.93
N LEU A 43 -6.30 0.83 -17.84
CA LEU A 43 -7.38 -0.15 -17.76
C LEU A 43 -7.43 -1.06 -19.00
N ALA A 44 -7.23 -0.49 -20.20
CA ALA A 44 -7.16 -1.25 -21.43
C ALA A 44 -5.97 -2.23 -21.43
N GLY A 45 -4.77 -1.76 -21.07
CA GLY A 45 -3.58 -2.60 -20.99
C GLY A 45 -3.71 -3.73 -19.96
N VAL A 46 -4.36 -3.47 -18.82
CA VAL A 46 -4.64 -4.53 -17.84
C VAL A 46 -5.61 -5.56 -18.42
N ARG A 47 -6.67 -5.15 -19.12
CA ARG A 47 -7.61 -6.08 -19.78
C ARG A 47 -6.93 -6.99 -20.78
N ASP A 48 -6.03 -6.44 -21.58
CA ASP A 48 -5.32 -7.21 -22.59
C ASP A 48 -4.38 -8.26 -21.95
N ALA A 49 -3.88 -7.98 -20.75
CA ALA A 49 -3.02 -8.90 -20.01
C ALA A 49 -3.80 -9.99 -19.25
N LEU A 50 -5.08 -9.76 -18.90
CA LEU A 50 -5.93 -10.66 -18.11
C LEU A 50 -5.93 -12.13 -18.59
N PRO A 51 -6.01 -12.44 -19.91
CA PRO A 51 -6.03 -13.82 -20.39
C PRO A 51 -4.79 -14.64 -20.06
N THR A 52 -3.66 -14.00 -19.76
CA THR A 52 -2.40 -14.67 -19.42
C THR A 52 -2.33 -15.13 -17.95
N LEU A 53 -3.24 -14.63 -17.11
CA LEU A 53 -3.24 -14.84 -15.67
C LEU A 53 -4.11 -16.04 -15.26
N PRO A 54 -3.78 -16.72 -14.14
CA PRO A 54 -4.66 -17.74 -13.59
C PRO A 54 -6.03 -17.18 -13.21
N ALA A 55 -7.07 -18.00 -13.35
CA ALA A 55 -8.47 -17.58 -13.21
C ALA A 55 -8.74 -16.76 -11.93
N ALA A 56 -8.29 -17.23 -10.76
CA ALA A 56 -8.56 -16.53 -9.50
C ALA A 56 -7.88 -15.16 -9.38
N VAL A 57 -6.76 -14.93 -10.07
CA VAL A 57 -6.07 -13.63 -10.14
C VAL A 57 -6.76 -12.74 -11.18
N ARG A 58 -6.99 -13.29 -12.37
CA ARG A 58 -7.70 -12.65 -13.48
C ARG A 58 -9.05 -12.11 -13.04
N ASP A 59 -9.89 -12.95 -12.45
CA ASP A 59 -11.26 -12.61 -12.05
C ASP A 59 -11.28 -11.57 -10.91
N ALA A 60 -10.20 -11.43 -10.14
CA ALA A 60 -10.07 -10.36 -9.15
C ALA A 60 -9.75 -9.01 -9.84
N LEU A 61 -8.75 -8.97 -10.72
CA LEU A 61 -8.43 -7.76 -11.48
C LEU A 61 -9.59 -7.32 -12.39
N ASP A 62 -10.25 -8.27 -13.06
CA ASP A 62 -11.39 -8.00 -13.94
C ASP A 62 -12.56 -7.35 -13.18
N ARG A 63 -12.83 -7.76 -11.93
CA ARG A 63 -13.86 -7.12 -11.09
C ARG A 63 -13.54 -5.67 -10.75
N HIS A 64 -12.27 -5.35 -10.45
CA HIS A 64 -11.85 -3.97 -10.25
C HIS A 64 -12.07 -3.17 -11.54
N VAL A 65 -11.50 -3.65 -12.64
CA VAL A 65 -11.54 -3.00 -13.95
C VAL A 65 -12.98 -2.78 -14.41
N GLY A 66 -13.84 -3.79 -14.33
CA GLY A 66 -15.26 -3.70 -14.70
C GLY A 66 -16.06 -2.74 -13.82
N THR A 67 -15.66 -2.52 -12.56
CA THR A 67 -16.31 -1.53 -11.70
C THR A 67 -15.97 -0.10 -12.10
N VAL A 68 -14.68 0.17 -12.35
CA VAL A 68 -14.19 1.54 -12.60
C VAL A 68 -14.30 1.97 -14.07
N ASP A 69 -14.57 1.04 -14.99
CA ASP A 69 -14.74 1.32 -16.42
C ASP A 69 -15.87 2.31 -16.70
N GLY A 70 -16.98 2.16 -16.00
CA GLY A 70 -18.14 3.03 -16.14
C GLY A 70 -17.99 4.39 -15.47
N TRP A 71 -16.85 4.65 -14.81
CA TRP A 71 -16.58 5.91 -14.12
C TRP A 71 -15.84 6.88 -15.02
N ASP A 72 -16.20 8.16 -14.96
CA ASP A 72 -15.36 9.22 -15.52
C ASP A 72 -14.10 9.45 -14.66
N LEU A 73 -13.16 10.25 -15.18
CA LEU A 73 -11.89 10.52 -14.49
C LEU A 73 -12.12 11.18 -13.11
N ALA A 74 -13.05 12.12 -13.01
CA ALA A 74 -13.33 12.82 -11.77
C ALA A 74 -13.88 11.88 -10.69
N GLN A 75 -14.74 10.93 -11.07
CA GLN A 75 -15.25 9.88 -10.20
C GLN A 75 -14.12 8.96 -9.71
N ARG A 76 -13.21 8.54 -10.60
CA ARG A 76 -12.04 7.73 -10.23
C ARG A 76 -11.13 8.46 -9.25
N GLN A 77 -10.82 9.73 -9.51
CA GLN A 77 -10.00 10.58 -8.64
C GLN A 77 -10.66 10.80 -7.28
N THR A 78 -11.95 11.13 -7.27
CA THR A 78 -12.71 11.32 -6.02
C THR A 78 -12.68 10.04 -5.18
N HIS A 79 -12.97 8.89 -5.78
CA HIS A 79 -12.95 7.62 -5.07
C HIS A 79 -11.55 7.22 -4.59
N TYR A 80 -10.50 7.53 -5.35
CA TYR A 80 -9.11 7.34 -4.94
C TYR A 80 -8.80 8.15 -3.68
N VAL A 81 -9.04 9.46 -3.70
CA VAL A 81 -8.78 10.37 -2.57
C VAL A 81 -9.60 9.96 -1.34
N GLU A 82 -10.89 9.64 -1.53
CA GLU A 82 -11.76 9.15 -0.45
C GLU A 82 -11.31 7.82 0.14
N THR A 83 -10.64 6.98 -0.65
CA THR A 83 -10.15 5.67 -0.20
C THR A 83 -8.79 5.78 0.47
N PHE A 84 -7.80 6.39 -0.18
CA PHE A 84 -6.40 6.29 0.21
C PHE A 84 -5.90 7.51 1.01
N ASP A 85 -6.33 8.72 0.63
CA ASP A 85 -5.79 9.96 1.22
C ASP A 85 -6.55 10.37 2.48
N LEU A 86 -7.88 10.21 2.47
CA LEU A 86 -8.73 10.60 3.59
C LEU A 86 -8.85 9.52 4.68
N ARG A 87 -8.32 8.31 4.46
CA ARG A 87 -8.45 7.18 5.38
C ARG A 87 -7.12 6.56 5.70
N ARG A 88 -6.60 6.87 6.89
CA ARG A 88 -5.37 6.27 7.45
C ARG A 88 -5.33 4.74 7.43
N ARG A 89 -6.49 4.07 7.56
CA ARG A 89 -6.59 2.60 7.53
C ARG A 89 -6.34 1.99 6.16
N CYS A 90 -6.35 2.80 5.11
CA CYS A 90 -6.12 2.38 3.74
C CYS A 90 -4.85 2.99 3.17
N ALA A 91 -3.99 3.63 3.97
CA ALA A 91 -2.73 4.21 3.48
C ALA A 91 -1.91 3.17 2.70
N LEU A 92 -1.32 3.59 1.58
CA LEU A 92 -0.53 2.71 0.71
C LEU A 92 0.92 2.53 1.19
N HIS A 93 1.29 3.09 2.35
CA HIS A 93 2.63 2.98 2.93
C HIS A 93 2.76 1.76 3.83
N LEU A 94 3.54 0.76 3.41
CA LEU A 94 3.63 -0.53 4.10
C LEU A 94 4.21 -0.43 5.52
N SER A 95 5.21 0.43 5.72
CA SER A 95 5.86 0.59 7.02
C SER A 95 4.94 1.26 8.04
N TYR A 96 3.99 2.09 7.57
CA TYR A 96 3.05 2.82 8.41
C TYR A 96 2.21 1.90 9.29
N TYR A 97 1.74 0.76 8.79
CA TYR A 97 0.92 -0.16 9.58
C TYR A 97 1.64 -0.69 10.82
N SER A 98 2.91 -1.05 10.68
CA SER A 98 3.69 -1.65 11.77
C SER A 98 4.34 -0.63 12.70
N ALA A 99 4.72 0.53 12.18
CA ALA A 99 5.54 1.51 12.88
C ALA A 99 4.82 2.84 13.17
N GLY A 100 3.65 3.08 12.57
CA GLY A 100 2.99 4.38 12.59
C GLY A 100 3.92 5.49 12.11
N ASP A 101 3.68 6.72 12.56
CA ASP A 101 4.63 7.80 12.35
C ASP A 101 5.57 7.88 13.57
N THR A 102 6.63 7.08 13.56
CA THR A 102 7.62 7.00 14.66
C THR A 102 9.04 6.88 14.12
N ARG A 103 10.05 7.04 14.96
CA ARG A 103 11.47 6.81 14.59
C ARG A 103 11.68 5.40 13.98
N ARG A 104 10.90 4.41 14.40
CA ARG A 104 10.95 3.05 13.85
C ARG A 104 10.57 3.02 12.37
N ARG A 105 9.66 3.90 11.93
CA ARG A 105 9.30 4.04 10.51
C ARG A 105 10.49 4.52 9.69
N GLY A 106 11.22 5.51 10.19
CA GLY A 106 12.45 6.01 9.53
C GLY A 106 13.47 4.90 9.24
N MET A 107 13.68 3.98 10.18
CA MET A 107 14.56 2.82 9.96
C MET A 107 14.01 1.85 8.91
N ALA A 108 12.70 1.61 8.89
CA ALA A 108 12.07 0.77 7.88
C ALA A 108 12.23 1.38 6.47
N LEU A 109 12.04 2.70 6.33
CA LEU A 109 12.22 3.40 5.05
C LEU A 109 13.64 3.22 4.49
N VAL A 110 14.68 3.21 5.35
CA VAL A 110 16.06 2.92 4.91
C VAL A 110 16.17 1.53 4.30
N THR A 111 15.54 0.51 4.92
CA THR A 111 15.51 -0.86 4.37
C THR A 111 14.84 -0.92 2.99
N PHE A 112 13.77 -0.15 2.76
CA PHE A 112 13.18 -0.04 1.42
C PHE A 112 14.16 0.58 0.42
N VAL A 113 14.81 1.71 0.76
CA VAL A 113 15.82 2.34 -0.13
C VAL A 113 16.95 1.36 -0.47
N GLU A 114 17.45 0.62 0.50
CA GLU A 114 18.48 -0.41 0.28
C GLU A 114 17.99 -1.53 -0.63
N ALA A 115 16.73 -1.97 -0.49
CA ALA A 115 16.14 -2.99 -1.35
C ALA A 115 16.02 -2.52 -2.82
N PHE A 116 15.57 -1.28 -3.06
CA PHE A 116 15.55 -0.70 -4.41
C PHE A 116 16.96 -0.68 -5.02
N ARG A 117 17.95 -0.19 -4.26
CA ARG A 117 19.35 -0.11 -4.71
C ARG A 117 19.96 -1.49 -4.98
N ALA A 118 19.64 -2.48 -4.16
CA ALA A 118 20.11 -3.86 -4.36
C ALA A 118 19.60 -4.47 -5.66
N CYS A 119 18.43 -4.02 -6.14
CA CYS A 119 17.87 -4.39 -7.44
C CYS A 119 18.37 -3.51 -8.60
N GLY A 120 19.26 -2.53 -8.33
CA GLY A 120 19.73 -1.57 -9.33
C GLY A 120 18.74 -0.45 -9.66
N TRP A 121 17.69 -0.27 -8.86
CA TRP A 121 16.67 0.76 -9.04
C TRP A 121 16.84 1.91 -8.06
N GLN A 122 16.31 3.08 -8.42
CA GLN A 122 16.14 4.21 -7.53
C GLN A 122 14.70 4.24 -7.00
N PRO A 123 14.47 4.55 -5.72
CA PRO A 123 13.14 4.85 -5.22
C PRO A 123 12.53 6.05 -5.98
N PRO A 124 11.19 6.18 -6.00
CA PRO A 124 10.53 7.37 -6.54
C PRO A 124 10.99 8.64 -5.80
N ASP A 125 11.08 9.75 -6.52
CA ASP A 125 11.51 11.05 -5.97
C ASP A 125 10.36 11.81 -5.28
N ASP A 126 9.12 11.53 -5.69
CA ASP A 126 7.89 12.19 -5.26
C ASP A 126 7.11 11.42 -4.19
N GLU A 127 7.55 10.21 -3.84
CA GLU A 127 6.84 9.31 -2.96
C GLU A 127 7.79 8.53 -2.04
N LEU A 128 7.29 8.04 -0.91
CA LEU A 128 8.12 7.27 0.02
C LEU A 128 8.48 5.88 -0.56
N PRO A 129 9.67 5.34 -0.22
CA PRO A 129 10.14 4.07 -0.76
C PRO A 129 9.30 2.86 -0.31
N ASP A 130 8.44 3.02 0.70
CA ASP A 130 7.51 1.98 1.18
C ASP A 130 6.09 2.08 0.58
N HIS A 131 5.90 2.96 -0.41
CA HIS A 131 4.65 3.06 -1.15
C HIS A 131 4.39 1.79 -1.96
N LEU A 132 3.28 1.11 -1.66
CA LEU A 132 2.96 -0.22 -2.17
C LEU A 132 3.00 -0.30 -3.71
N PRO A 133 2.43 0.65 -4.48
CA PRO A 133 2.59 0.68 -5.95
C PRO A 133 4.05 0.60 -6.40
N ALA A 134 4.95 1.38 -5.80
CA ALA A 134 6.37 1.38 -6.16
C ALA A 134 7.05 0.05 -5.82
N VAL A 135 6.67 -0.58 -4.70
CA VAL A 135 7.20 -1.89 -4.29
C VAL A 135 6.69 -3.01 -5.22
N LEU A 136 5.44 -2.94 -5.65
CA LEU A 136 4.86 -3.88 -6.62
C LEU A 136 5.50 -3.73 -8.01
N GLU A 137 5.73 -2.49 -8.44
CA GLU A 137 6.43 -2.17 -9.68
C GLU A 137 7.87 -2.70 -9.65
N LEU A 138 8.59 -2.50 -8.54
CA LEU A 138 9.91 -3.09 -8.32
C LEU A 138 9.85 -4.61 -8.45
N SER A 139 8.87 -5.26 -7.81
CA SER A 139 8.69 -6.71 -7.90
C SER A 139 8.29 -7.21 -9.29
N ALA A 140 7.71 -6.37 -10.13
CA ALA A 140 7.38 -6.72 -11.50
C ALA A 140 8.60 -6.58 -12.44
N ARG A 141 9.46 -5.58 -12.17
CA ARG A 141 10.66 -5.33 -12.97
C ARG A 141 11.84 -6.22 -12.58
N ASP A 142 12.02 -6.47 -11.28
CA ASP A 142 13.05 -7.36 -10.76
C ASP A 142 12.40 -8.67 -10.27
N ARG A 143 12.73 -9.76 -10.95
CA ARG A 143 12.22 -11.12 -10.67
C ARG A 143 13.09 -11.88 -9.66
N GLY A 144 14.05 -11.22 -9.05
CA GLY A 144 14.91 -11.76 -8.00
C GLY A 144 14.18 -11.90 -6.66
N GLU A 145 14.92 -12.36 -5.65
CA GLU A 145 14.36 -12.66 -4.33
C GLU A 145 14.09 -11.39 -3.49
N VAL A 146 14.80 -10.28 -3.76
CA VAL A 146 14.75 -9.08 -2.92
C VAL A 146 13.33 -8.48 -2.83
N PRO A 147 12.60 -8.23 -3.93
CA PRO A 147 11.24 -7.69 -3.84
C PRO A 147 10.26 -8.67 -3.20
N ALA A 148 10.44 -9.98 -3.43
CA ALA A 148 9.62 -11.02 -2.83
C ALA A 148 9.82 -11.09 -1.30
N LEU A 149 11.07 -11.01 -0.83
CA LEU A 149 11.40 -10.94 0.59
C LEU A 149 10.86 -9.66 1.23
N LEU A 150 10.94 -8.53 0.54
CA LEU A 150 10.43 -7.25 1.01
C LEU A 150 8.89 -7.27 1.18
N LEU A 151 8.16 -7.75 0.18
CA LEU A 151 6.70 -7.94 0.26
C LEU A 151 6.32 -8.96 1.36
N GLY A 152 7.09 -10.03 1.50
CA GLY A 152 6.90 -11.04 2.56
C GLY A 152 7.13 -10.47 3.97
N ALA A 153 8.16 -9.65 4.16
CA ALA A 153 8.46 -9.01 5.44
C ALA A 153 7.37 -8.03 5.88
N HIS A 154 6.61 -7.48 4.93
CA HIS A 154 5.51 -6.53 5.15
C HIS A 154 4.13 -7.14 4.85
N ARG A 155 4.02 -8.48 4.81
CA ARG A 155 2.79 -9.20 4.46
C ARG A 155 1.60 -8.80 5.33
N GLU A 156 1.82 -8.57 6.62
CA GLU A 156 0.78 -8.13 7.55
C GLU A 156 0.16 -6.77 7.15
N GLY A 157 0.96 -5.83 6.65
CA GLY A 157 0.48 -4.51 6.24
C GLY A 157 -0.42 -4.62 5.01
N VAL A 158 -0.05 -5.47 4.06
CA VAL A 158 -0.85 -5.78 2.87
C VAL A 158 -2.20 -6.40 3.27
N GLU A 159 -2.21 -7.32 4.24
CA GLU A 159 -3.45 -7.97 4.72
C GLU A 159 -4.34 -7.02 5.54
N VAL A 160 -3.76 -6.11 6.33
CA VAL A 160 -4.51 -5.03 7.01
C VAL A 160 -5.18 -4.11 5.98
N LEU A 161 -4.43 -3.65 4.98
CA LEU A 161 -4.95 -2.83 3.89
C LEU A 161 -6.08 -3.55 3.15
N ARG A 162 -5.87 -4.82 2.76
CA ARG A 162 -6.89 -5.64 2.10
C ARG A 162 -8.17 -5.75 2.93
N SER A 163 -8.03 -6.03 4.23
CA SER A 163 -9.17 -6.12 5.16
C SER A 163 -9.92 -4.79 5.28
N ALA A 164 -9.20 -3.67 5.32
CA ALA A 164 -9.79 -2.34 5.37
C ALA A 164 -10.56 -2.00 4.08
N LEU A 165 -10.01 -2.31 2.91
CA LEU A 165 -10.64 -2.05 1.61
C LEU A 165 -11.93 -2.85 1.42
N HIS A 166 -11.94 -4.13 1.80
CA HIS A 166 -13.15 -4.96 1.78
C HIS A 166 -14.21 -4.46 2.76
N ALA A 167 -13.82 -4.01 3.95
CA ALA A 167 -14.76 -3.42 4.91
C ALA A 167 -15.41 -2.12 4.41
N LEU A 168 -14.75 -1.42 3.47
CA LEU A 168 -15.27 -0.27 2.75
C LEU A 168 -16.00 -0.64 1.44
N THR A 169 -16.04 -1.93 1.09
CA THR A 169 -16.54 -2.40 -0.22
C THR A 169 -15.89 -1.68 -1.41
N SER A 170 -14.62 -1.29 -1.27
CA SER A 170 -13.89 -0.56 -2.29
C SER A 170 -13.44 -1.49 -3.42
N PRO A 171 -13.57 -1.13 -4.72
CA PRO A 171 -13.09 -1.95 -5.82
C PRO A 171 -11.58 -2.22 -5.76
N TYR A 172 -10.79 -1.37 -5.10
CA TYR A 172 -9.36 -1.62 -4.88
C TYR A 172 -9.10 -2.87 -4.03
N ALA A 173 -10.08 -3.35 -3.24
CA ALA A 173 -9.96 -4.60 -2.49
C ALA A 173 -9.64 -5.80 -3.41
N HIS A 174 -10.20 -5.81 -4.63
CA HIS A 174 -9.95 -6.88 -5.59
C HIS A 174 -8.54 -6.83 -6.20
N VAL A 175 -7.94 -5.65 -6.29
CA VAL A 175 -6.53 -5.50 -6.68
C VAL A 175 -5.63 -6.14 -5.62
N LEU A 176 -5.92 -5.90 -4.34
CA LEU A 176 -5.19 -6.53 -3.23
C LEU A 176 -5.45 -8.03 -3.15
N ASP A 177 -6.66 -8.51 -3.46
CA ASP A 177 -6.94 -9.96 -3.55
C ASP A 177 -6.05 -10.62 -4.62
N ALA A 178 -5.88 -9.98 -5.78
CA ALA A 178 -5.02 -10.48 -6.86
C ALA A 178 -3.56 -10.61 -6.40
N VAL A 179 -3.00 -9.55 -5.78
CA VAL A 179 -1.65 -9.56 -5.21
C VAL A 179 -1.51 -10.63 -4.13
N CYS A 180 -2.47 -10.74 -3.21
CA CYS A 180 -2.37 -11.71 -2.12
C CYS A 180 -2.39 -13.16 -2.60
N ARG A 181 -3.04 -13.44 -3.74
CA ARG A 181 -3.06 -14.78 -4.35
C ARG A 181 -1.73 -15.15 -5.02
N THR A 182 -0.91 -14.19 -5.44
CA THR A 182 0.39 -14.50 -6.02
C THR A 182 1.47 -14.70 -4.96
N LEU A 183 1.28 -14.14 -3.76
CA LEU A 183 2.25 -14.23 -2.67
C LEU A 183 2.25 -15.60 -1.97
N PRO A 184 3.37 -16.01 -1.35
CA PRO A 184 3.41 -17.22 -0.53
C PRO A 184 2.36 -17.23 0.60
N PRO A 185 2.03 -18.42 1.15
CA PRO A 185 1.15 -18.50 2.31
C PRO A 185 1.63 -17.61 3.45
N VAL A 186 0.70 -17.00 4.16
CA VAL A 186 1.02 -16.18 5.34
C VAL A 186 1.61 -17.09 6.42
N ASP A 187 2.86 -16.85 6.80
CA ASP A 187 3.50 -17.59 7.88
C ASP A 187 2.92 -17.23 9.26
N ALA A 188 3.17 -18.06 10.27
CA ALA A 188 2.64 -17.85 11.61
C ALA A 188 3.06 -16.51 12.24
N ARG A 189 4.26 -16.01 11.88
CA ARG A 189 4.79 -14.75 12.42
C ARG A 189 4.06 -13.56 11.82
N ALA A 190 3.76 -13.58 10.52
CA ALA A 190 2.98 -12.58 9.82
C ALA A 190 1.51 -12.62 10.26
N ALA A 191 0.94 -13.81 10.46
CA ALA A 191 -0.42 -13.97 10.98
C ALA A 191 -0.60 -13.38 12.39
N ALA A 192 0.38 -13.61 13.29
CA ALA A 192 0.38 -13.01 14.63
C ALA A 192 0.46 -11.48 14.58
N ARG A 193 1.38 -10.92 13.77
CA ARG A 193 1.50 -9.47 13.60
C ARG A 193 0.23 -8.86 12.99
N PHE A 194 -0.40 -9.52 12.03
CA PHE A 194 -1.69 -9.10 11.48
C PHE A 194 -2.77 -9.05 12.57
N ALA A 195 -2.90 -10.09 13.39
CA ALA A 195 -3.87 -10.12 14.49
C ALA A 195 -3.61 -8.99 15.50
N ASP A 196 -2.36 -8.72 15.86
CA ASP A 196 -1.97 -7.62 16.75
C ASP A 196 -2.34 -6.26 16.16
N LEU A 197 -2.12 -6.05 14.86
CA LEU A 197 -2.46 -4.80 14.18
C LEU A 197 -3.98 -4.57 14.10
N VAL A 198 -4.74 -5.61 13.76
CA VAL A 198 -6.21 -5.54 13.78
C VAL A 198 -6.72 -5.28 15.21
N ALA A 199 -6.06 -5.85 16.21
CA ALA A 199 -6.40 -5.63 17.62
C ALA A 199 -6.11 -4.18 18.06
N ALA A 200 -4.94 -3.64 17.72
CA ALA A 200 -4.49 -2.30 18.08
C ALA A 200 -5.29 -1.19 17.36
N GLY A 201 -5.80 -1.45 16.16
CA GLY A 201 -6.45 -0.43 15.32
C GLY A 201 -5.44 0.42 14.54
N PRO A 202 -5.89 1.49 13.85
CA PRO A 202 -5.00 2.31 13.02
C PRO A 202 -3.87 2.93 13.87
N PRO A 203 -2.64 3.02 13.33
CA PRO A 203 -1.50 3.59 14.06
C PRO A 203 -1.80 4.99 14.58
N GLN A 204 -1.40 5.27 15.82
CA GLN A 204 -1.51 6.61 16.41
C GLN A 204 -0.29 7.46 16.04
N GLU A 205 -0.51 8.71 15.65
CA GLU A 205 0.57 9.69 15.44
C GLU A 205 1.25 9.98 16.78
N THR A 206 2.55 9.71 16.87
CA THR A 206 3.34 10.01 18.09
C THR A 206 4.38 11.10 17.82
N VAL A 207 4.56 11.52 16.57
CA VAL A 207 5.45 12.63 16.18
C VAL A 207 4.76 13.95 16.50
N GLY A 208 5.43 14.78 17.31
CA GLY A 208 4.91 16.07 17.81
C GLY A 208 4.58 16.09 19.31
N LEU A 209 4.49 14.92 19.97
CA LEU A 209 4.18 14.83 21.42
C LEU A 209 5.41 14.75 22.33
N ALA A 210 6.60 14.57 21.76
CA ALA A 210 7.85 14.36 22.51
C ALA A 210 8.92 15.45 22.29
N SER A 211 8.52 16.64 21.83
CA SER A 211 9.34 17.83 22.06
C SER A 211 8.80 18.49 23.33
N PRO A 212 9.59 18.71 24.41
CA PRO A 212 9.24 19.79 25.31
C PRO A 212 9.09 21.02 24.41
N LEU A 213 7.94 21.70 24.49
CA LEU A 213 7.76 23.01 23.88
C LEU A 213 8.97 23.84 24.31
N LEU A 214 9.97 23.97 23.44
CA LEU A 214 11.02 24.96 23.64
C LEU A 214 10.26 26.27 23.74
N PRO A 215 10.41 27.02 24.84
CA PRO A 215 9.66 28.25 25.02
C PRO A 215 9.94 29.12 23.80
N PHE A 216 8.87 29.53 23.10
CA PHE A 216 8.95 30.57 22.10
C PHE A 216 9.78 31.74 22.66
N PRO A 217 10.68 32.36 21.89
CA PRO A 217 11.44 33.50 22.39
C PRO A 217 10.47 34.63 22.75
N THR A 218 10.15 34.77 24.03
CA THR A 218 9.50 35.96 24.56
C THR A 218 10.52 37.09 24.50
N VAL A 219 10.32 38.01 23.58
CA VAL A 219 11.01 39.31 23.59
C VAL A 219 10.79 39.92 24.97
N ARG A 220 11.87 40.20 25.71
CA ARG A 220 11.78 40.94 26.97
C ARG A 220 11.46 42.40 26.63
N PRO A 221 10.40 43.01 27.20
CA PRO A 221 10.22 44.45 27.09
C PRO A 221 11.09 45.15 28.15
N SER A 222 12.18 45.77 27.70
CA SER A 222 13.02 46.73 28.45
C SER A 222 13.98 47.33 27.41
N GLU A 223 14.06 48.63 27.11
CA GLU A 223 13.64 49.88 27.74
C GLU A 223 13.44 50.91 26.62
N VAL A 224 12.39 51.73 26.68
CA VAL A 224 12.33 53.00 25.94
C VAL A 224 12.87 54.08 26.89
N PRO A 225 14.01 54.74 26.60
CA PRO A 225 14.39 55.94 27.33
C PRO A 225 13.50 57.11 26.88
N ALA A 226 13.16 57.95 27.85
CA ALA A 226 12.32 59.14 27.71
C ALA A 226 12.83 60.17 26.68
#